data_AF-A0A920GLQ9-F1
#
_entry.id   AF-A0A920GLQ9-F1
#
_cell.length_a   1.000
_cell.length_b   1.000
_cell.length_c   1.000
_cell.angle_alpha   90.00
_cell.angle_beta   90.00
_cell.angle_gamma   90.00
#
_symmetry.space_group_name_H-M   'P 1'
#
loop_
_entity.id
_entity.type
_entity.pdbx_description
1 polymer ?
#
loop_
_entity_poly.entity_id
_entity_poly.type
_entity_poly.pdbx_seq_one_letter_code
_entity_poly.pdbx_strand_id
1 'polypeptide(L)'
;MILLDNRYFKSEYAPKAYNDPYPPDYEGTILGEQQWEWLENIFKNSTANVHLIASGIQVLSPNHRFEKWLNYPNEYSRLIGLLQTYTVKNPIVLSGDRHMSELSKKDIGYTNLYDITSSGMTEALK
;
A
#
# COMPACT_ATOMS: atom_id res chain seq x y z
N MET A 1 10.69 5.05 10.25
CA MET A 1 9.26 4.99 9.87
C MET A 1 9.10 5.84 8.61
N ILE A 2 8.39 5.31 7.62
CA ILE A 2 8.19 5.90 6.29
C ILE A 2 6.71 6.24 6.19
N LEU A 3 6.39 7.50 5.93
CA LEU A 3 5.00 7.97 5.80
C LEU A 3 4.74 8.26 4.33
N LEU A 4 3.86 7.50 3.70
CA LEU A 4 3.47 7.70 2.31
C LEU A 4 2.28 8.67 2.22
N ASP A 5 2.23 9.44 1.14
CA ASP A 5 1.07 10.26 0.80
C ASP A 5 0.37 9.61 -0.41
N ASN A 6 -0.75 8.94 -0.14
CA ASN A 6 -1.56 8.26 -1.14
C ASN A 6 -2.71 9.14 -1.68
N ARG A 7 -2.64 10.46 -1.50
CA ARG A 7 -3.72 11.39 -1.88
C ARG A 7 -3.22 12.48 -2.83
N TYR A 8 -2.09 13.12 -2.54
CA TYR A 8 -1.66 14.33 -3.26
C TYR A 8 -1.35 14.08 -4.74
N PHE A 9 -0.60 13.02 -5.04
CA PHE A 9 -0.19 12.68 -6.41
C PHE A 9 -1.07 11.60 -7.05
N LYS A 10 -2.05 11.05 -6.31
CA LYS A 10 -2.85 9.92 -6.74
C LYS A 10 -3.69 10.29 -7.96
N SER A 11 -3.59 9.50 -9.03
CA SER A 11 -4.51 9.58 -10.16
C SER A 11 -5.96 9.40 -9.71
N GLU A 12 -6.90 9.91 -10.49
CA GLU A 12 -8.30 9.54 -10.28
C GLU A 12 -8.48 8.03 -10.49
N TYR A 13 -9.50 7.45 -9.87
CA TYR A 13 -9.82 6.06 -10.14
C TYR A 13 -10.53 5.96 -11.48
N ALA A 14 -10.27 4.87 -12.20
CA ALA A 14 -11.06 4.52 -13.37
C ALA A 14 -12.56 4.48 -13.02
N PRO A 15 -13.43 5.00 -13.91
CA PRO A 15 -14.85 5.13 -13.64
C PRO A 15 -15.50 3.78 -13.41
N LYS A 16 -16.50 3.74 -12.52
CA LYS A 16 -17.23 2.53 -12.15
C LYS A 16 -18.71 2.82 -11.96
N ALA A 17 -19.54 1.80 -12.11
CA ALA A 17 -20.94 1.88 -11.71
C ALA A 17 -21.08 2.02 -10.18
N TYR A 18 -22.24 2.47 -9.73
CA TYR A 18 -22.54 2.56 -8.31
C TYR A 18 -22.42 1.17 -7.66
N ASN A 19 -21.76 1.10 -6.49
CA ASN A 19 -21.47 -0.13 -5.74
C ASN A 19 -20.53 -1.18 -6.36
N ASP A 20 -20.09 -1.02 -7.61
CA ASP A 20 -19.10 -1.91 -8.22
C ASP A 20 -17.69 -1.70 -7.63
N PRO A 21 -16.79 -2.69 -7.70
CA PRO A 21 -15.37 -2.50 -7.43
C PRO A 21 -14.74 -1.53 -8.42
N TYR A 22 -13.72 -0.78 -7.98
CA TYR A 22 -12.89 -0.02 -8.91
C TYR A 22 -12.15 -0.98 -9.87
N PRO A 23 -12.26 -0.80 -11.19
CA PRO A 23 -11.47 -1.57 -12.14
C PRO A 23 -9.98 -1.23 -12.00
N PRO A 24 -9.07 -2.15 -12.38
CA PRO A 24 -7.64 -1.88 -12.33
C PRO A 24 -7.25 -0.80 -13.34
N ASP A 25 -6.44 0.15 -12.89
CA ASP A 25 -5.78 1.14 -13.72
C ASP A 25 -4.27 0.86 -13.76
N TYR A 26 -3.75 0.54 -14.94
CA TYR A 26 -2.34 0.20 -15.12
C TYR A 26 -1.45 1.43 -15.39
N GLU A 27 -2.04 2.57 -15.73
CA GLU A 27 -1.29 3.78 -16.09
C GLU A 27 -1.33 4.85 -14.98
N GLY A 28 -2.30 4.76 -14.07
CA GLY A 28 -2.41 5.64 -12.93
C GLY A 28 -1.31 5.45 -11.87
N THR A 29 -1.06 6.50 -11.08
CA THR A 29 -0.07 6.51 -10.00
C THR A 29 -0.71 6.72 -8.63
N ILE A 30 -0.07 6.23 -7.57
CA ILE A 30 -0.46 6.47 -6.18
C ILE A 30 0.47 7.51 -5.54
N LEU A 31 1.78 7.33 -5.69
CA LEU A 31 2.78 8.17 -5.02
C LEU A 31 3.31 9.29 -5.92
N GLY A 32 3.23 9.13 -7.25
CA GLY A 32 3.94 9.98 -8.21
C GLY A 32 5.45 9.75 -8.19
N GLU A 33 6.13 10.12 -9.28
CA GLU A 33 7.56 9.80 -9.47
C GLU A 33 8.48 10.38 -8.37
N GLN A 34 8.22 11.61 -7.91
CA GLN A 34 9.06 12.23 -6.88
C GLN A 34 9.04 11.46 -5.55
N GLN A 35 7.88 10.96 -5.13
CA GLN A 35 7.78 10.18 -3.90
C GLN A 35 8.31 8.76 -4.10
N TRP A 36 8.20 8.19 -5.32
CA TRP A 36 8.84 6.92 -5.65
C TRP A 36 10.37 6.99 -5.58
N GLU A 37 10.99 8.01 -6.18
CA GLU A 37 12.43 8.22 -6.12
C GLU A 37 12.90 8.44 -4.67
N TRP A 38 12.14 9.19 -3.89
CA TRP A 38 12.40 9.37 -2.45
C TRP A 38 12.33 8.05 -1.68
N LEU A 39 11.31 7.23 -1.93
CA LEU A 39 11.11 5.95 -1.27
C LEU A 39 12.23 4.96 -1.62
N GLU A 40 12.62 4.90 -2.89
CA GLU A 40 13.76 4.10 -3.35
C GLU A 40 15.05 4.50 -2.64
N ASN A 41 15.32 5.80 -2.54
CA ASN A 41 16.51 6.30 -1.85
C ASN A 41 16.50 5.94 -0.36
N ILE A 42 15.34 5.89 0.30
CA ILE A 42 15.27 5.41 1.68
C ILE A 42 15.66 3.93 1.76
N PHE A 43 15.06 3.07 0.95
CA PHE A 43 15.34 1.63 1.01
C PHE A 43 16.78 1.29 0.63
N LYS A 44 17.33 1.98 -0.38
CA LYS A 44 18.71 1.81 -0.82
C LYS A 44 19.73 2.11 0.26
N ASN A 45 19.47 3.10 1.11
CA ASN A 45 20.44 3.60 2.09
C ASN A 45 20.15 3.17 3.54
N SER A 46 19.02 2.51 3.79
CA SER A 46 18.62 2.16 5.15
C SER A 46 19.38 0.96 5.71
N THR A 47 19.85 1.10 6.94
CA THR A 47 20.46 0.01 7.73
C THR A 47 19.53 -0.52 8.83
N ALA A 48 18.29 -0.02 8.90
CA ALA A 48 17.34 -0.35 9.96
C ALA A 48 17.01 -1.85 9.98
N ASN A 49 16.79 -2.39 11.18
CA ASN A 49 16.37 -3.78 11.35
C ASN A 49 14.88 -4.01 11.04
N VAL A 50 14.06 -2.95 11.09
CA VAL A 50 12.62 -2.98 10.83
C VAL A 50 12.21 -1.74 10.05
N HIS A 51 11.35 -1.91 9.03
CA HIS A 51 10.84 -0.82 8.21
C HIS A 51 9.33 -0.72 8.33
N LEU A 52 8.88 0.24 9.15
CA LEU A 52 7.46 0.61 9.23
C LEU A 52 7.10 1.54 8.08
N ILE A 53 6.13 1.15 7.26
CA ILE A 53 5.63 1.89 6.10
C ILE A 53 4.16 2.21 6.35
N ALA A 54 3.83 3.48 6.56
CA ALA A 54 2.45 3.91 6.74
C ALA A 54 1.85 4.28 5.39
N SER A 55 0.66 3.75 5.10
CA SER A 55 -0.15 4.02 3.91
C SER A 55 -1.56 4.40 4.33
N GLY A 56 -2.16 5.41 3.68
CA GLY A 56 -3.54 5.81 3.97
C GLY A 56 -4.58 4.74 3.63
N ILE A 57 -4.30 3.90 2.63
CA ILE A 57 -5.18 2.84 2.12
C ILE A 57 -4.51 1.47 2.22
N GLN A 58 -5.29 0.38 2.18
CA GLN A 58 -4.78 -1.00 2.27
C GLN A 58 -3.81 -1.35 1.12
N VAL A 59 -2.69 -1.99 1.46
CA VAL A 59 -1.66 -2.40 0.50
C VAL A 59 -1.90 -3.84 0.05
N LEU A 60 -2.08 -4.77 1.00
CA LEU A 60 -2.10 -6.20 0.70
C LEU A 60 -3.49 -6.82 0.51
N SER A 61 -4.53 -6.29 1.16
CA SER A 61 -5.85 -6.93 1.17
C SER A 61 -6.52 -6.85 -0.22
N PRO A 62 -6.75 -7.99 -0.91
CA PRO A 62 -7.37 -7.98 -2.23
C PRO A 62 -8.91 -7.96 -2.16
N ASN A 63 -9.47 -8.41 -1.04
CA ASN A 63 -10.85 -8.89 -0.94
C ASN A 63 -11.82 -7.80 -0.46
N HIS A 64 -11.84 -6.65 -1.12
CA HIS A 64 -12.88 -5.63 -0.93
C HIS A 64 -13.03 -4.73 -2.16
N ARG A 65 -14.21 -4.09 -2.30
CA ARG A 65 -14.56 -3.25 -3.46
C ARG A 65 -14.03 -1.80 -3.41
N PHE A 66 -13.58 -1.38 -2.23
CA PHE A 66 -13.13 -0.01 -1.95
C PHE A 66 -11.69 0.25 -2.41
N GLU A 67 -11.22 1.48 -2.18
CA GLU A 67 -9.88 1.95 -2.51
C GLU A 67 -8.77 1.11 -1.86
N LYS A 68 -7.80 0.69 -2.67
CA LYS A 68 -6.63 -0.11 -2.29
C LYS A 68 -5.51 0.06 -3.31
N TRP A 69 -4.29 -0.31 -2.93
CA TRP A 69 -3.15 -0.31 -3.85
C TRP A 69 -3.37 -1.20 -5.08
N LEU A 70 -4.10 -2.31 -4.93
CA LEU A 70 -4.42 -3.21 -6.03
C LEU A 70 -5.36 -2.60 -7.09
N ASN A 71 -5.91 -1.40 -6.86
CA ASN A 71 -6.56 -0.63 -7.93
C ASN A 71 -5.56 -0.07 -8.94
N TYR A 72 -4.27 0.05 -8.57
CA TYR A 72 -3.16 0.44 -9.44
C TYR A 72 -2.11 -0.68 -9.48
N PRO A 73 -2.31 -1.76 -10.28
CA PRO A 73 -1.49 -2.97 -10.19
C PRO A 73 0.00 -2.73 -10.45
N ASN A 74 0.34 -1.76 -11.30
CA ASN A 74 1.74 -1.42 -11.60
C ASN A 74 2.42 -0.73 -10.41
N GLU A 75 1.72 0.17 -9.71
CA GLU A 75 2.21 0.81 -8.49
C GLU A 75 2.39 -0.20 -7.35
N TYR A 76 1.43 -1.11 -7.18
CA TYR A 76 1.54 -2.23 -6.24
C TYR A 76 2.76 -3.10 -6.56
N SER A 77 2.91 -3.48 -7.83
CA SER A 77 4.04 -4.31 -8.27
C SER A 77 5.38 -3.60 -8.10
N ARG A 78 5.43 -2.28 -8.33
CA ARG A 78 6.60 -1.43 -8.09
C ARG A 78 6.98 -1.41 -6.61
N LEU A 79 6.02 -1.30 -5.69
CA LEU A 79 6.30 -1.38 -4.25
C LEU A 79 6.93 -2.73 -3.87
N ILE A 80 6.31 -3.83 -4.30
CA ILE A 80 6.81 -5.17 -4.00
C ILE A 80 8.19 -5.39 -4.62
N GLY A 81 8.38 -4.98 -5.89
CA GLY A 81 9.65 -5.05 -6.59
C GLY A 81 10.74 -4.25 -5.89
N LEU A 82 10.44 -3.05 -5.39
CA LEU A 82 11.39 -2.22 -4.67
C LEU A 82 11.83 -2.86 -3.35
N LEU A 83 10.88 -3.43 -2.59
CA LEU A 83 11.18 -4.19 -1.38
C LEU A 83 12.09 -5.39 -1.68
N GLN A 84 11.86 -6.08 -2.81
CA GLN A 84 12.67 -7.22 -3.26
C GLN A 84 14.07 -6.82 -3.69
N THR A 85 14.18 -5.81 -4.58
CA THR A 85 15.46 -5.31 -5.09
C THR A 85 16.43 -4.92 -3.98
N TYR A 86 15.93 -4.26 -2.93
CA TYR A 86 16.76 -3.79 -1.82
C TYR A 86 16.75 -4.73 -0.61
N THR A 87 16.09 -5.90 -0.69
CA THR A 87 15.98 -6.88 0.41
C THR A 87 15.68 -6.20 1.75
N VAL A 88 14.66 -5.34 1.76
CA VAL A 88 14.31 -4.49 2.89
C VAL A 88 14.01 -5.33 4.12
N LYS A 89 14.74 -5.10 5.21
CA LYS A 89 14.64 -5.93 6.42
C LYS A 89 13.32 -5.70 7.16
N ASN A 90 12.59 -6.78 7.40
CA ASN A 90 11.35 -6.83 8.19
C ASN A 90 10.37 -5.67 7.86
N PRO A 91 9.83 -5.63 6.62
CA PRO A 91 8.90 -4.59 6.22
C PRO A 91 7.52 -4.87 6.81
N ILE A 92 6.93 -3.84 7.42
CA ILE A 92 5.57 -3.88 7.98
C ILE A 92 4.82 -2.65 7.49
N VAL A 93 3.69 -2.88 6.84
CA VAL A 93 2.75 -1.85 6.44
C VAL A 93 1.77 -1.60 7.57
N LEU A 94 1.52 -0.31 7.84
CA LEU A 94 0.41 0.17 8.66
C LEU A 94 -0.58 0.86 7.72
N SER A 95 -1.81 0.37 7.64
CA SER A 95 -2.85 0.89 6.75
C SER A 95 -4.16 1.24 7.47
N GLY A 96 -5.06 1.94 6.79
CA GLY A 96 -6.36 2.37 7.33
C GLY A 96 -7.46 2.41 6.27
N ASP A 97 -8.45 3.29 6.47
CA ASP A 97 -9.55 3.60 5.52
C ASP A 97 -10.61 2.49 5.32
N ARG A 98 -10.75 1.59 6.30
CA ARG A 98 -11.66 0.43 6.18
C ARG A 98 -12.73 0.31 7.25
N HIS A 99 -12.64 1.10 8.32
CA HIS A 99 -13.55 1.01 9.47
C HIS A 99 -13.60 -0.40 10.09
N MET A 100 -12.54 -1.19 9.88
CA MET A 100 -12.33 -2.54 10.39
C MET A 100 -10.82 -2.76 10.66
N SER A 101 -10.49 -3.75 11.48
CA SER A 101 -9.12 -4.20 11.69
C SER A 101 -8.84 -5.49 10.90
N GLU A 102 -7.72 -5.55 10.21
CA GLU A 102 -7.27 -6.71 9.44
C GLU A 102 -5.75 -6.90 9.60
N LEU A 103 -5.29 -8.15 9.61
CA LEU A 103 -3.88 -8.50 9.45
C LEU A 103 -3.72 -9.33 8.19
N SER A 104 -3.15 -8.75 7.14
CA SER A 104 -2.81 -9.46 5.91
C SER A 104 -1.32 -9.81 5.89
N LYS A 105 -0.97 -10.92 5.23
CA LYS A 105 0.41 -11.40 5.08
C LYS A 105 0.65 -11.82 3.65
N LYS A 106 1.79 -11.44 3.08
CA LYS A 106 2.26 -11.90 1.78
C LYS A 106 3.73 -12.32 1.85
N ASP A 107 4.03 -13.50 1.32
CA ASP A 107 5.42 -13.89 1.05
C ASP A 107 5.92 -13.11 -0.18
N ILE A 108 7.01 -12.36 -0.01
CA ILE A 108 7.65 -11.58 -1.08
C ILE A 108 8.99 -12.19 -1.53
N GLY A 109 9.24 -13.46 -1.20
CA GLY A 109 10.36 -14.28 -1.69
C GLY A 109 11.57 -14.34 -0.77
N TYR A 110 11.84 -13.28 -0.01
CA TYR A 110 12.96 -13.24 0.97
C TYR A 110 12.49 -13.00 2.41
N THR A 111 11.25 -12.54 2.59
CA THR A 111 10.62 -12.32 3.89
C THR A 111 9.11 -12.24 3.70
N ASN A 112 8.38 -12.13 4.81
CA ASN A 112 6.96 -11.83 4.80
C ASN A 112 6.74 -10.33 4.93
N LEU A 113 5.92 -9.78 4.05
CA LEU A 113 5.33 -8.45 4.20
C LEU A 113 4.02 -8.58 4.98
N TYR A 114 3.91 -7.83 6.07
CA TYR A 114 2.69 -7.74 6.87
C TYR A 114 2.00 -6.41 6.58
N ASP A 115 0.67 -6.42 6.52
CA ASP A 115 -0.16 -5.23 6.45
C ASP A 115 -1.14 -5.25 7.62
N ILE A 116 -0.92 -4.35 8.58
CA ILE A 116 -1.76 -4.17 9.75
C ILE A 116 -2.71 -3.03 9.45
N THR A 117 -3.94 -3.35 9.09
CA THR A 117 -4.99 -2.37 8.87
C THR A 117 -5.66 -2.03 10.20
N SER A 118 -5.60 -0.76 10.60
CA SER A 118 -6.28 -0.22 11.77
C SER A 118 -7.12 0.97 11.36
N SER A 119 -8.43 0.88 11.55
CA SER A 119 -9.37 1.99 11.35
C SER A 119 -10.14 2.24 12.64
N GLY A 120 -10.67 3.45 12.83
CA GLY A 120 -11.35 3.85 14.06
C GLY A 120 -12.43 2.85 14.50
N MET A 121 -12.37 2.41 15.76
CA MET A 121 -13.34 1.50 16.40
C MET A 121 -14.79 2.03 16.43
N THR A 122 -15.03 3.29 16.06
CA THR A 122 -16.34 3.94 16.16
C THR A 122 -17.30 3.62 15.02
N GLU A 123 -16.84 2.96 13.96
CA GLU A 123 -17.65 2.65 12.77
C GLU A 123 -17.54 1.18 12.32
N ALA A 124 -17.45 0.25 13.27
CA ALA A 124 -17.73 -1.15 12.94
C ALA A 124 -19.18 -1.23 12.42
N LEU A 125 -19.35 -1.65 11.16
CA LEU A 125 -20.65 -1.90 10.53
C LEU A 125 -21.55 -2.65 11.52
N LYS A 126 -22.70 -2.05 11.86
CA LYS A 126 -23.82 -2.76 12.49
C LYS A 126 -24.49 -3.68 11.48
#